data_AF-A0A4Y2D856-F1
#
_entry.id   AF-A0A4Y2D856-F1
#
_cell.length_a   1.000
_cell.length_b   1.000
_cell.length_c   1.000
_cell.angle_alpha   90.00
_cell.angle_beta   90.00
_cell.angle_gamma   90.00
#
_symmetry.space_group_name_H-M   'P 1'
#
loop_
_entity.id
_entity.type
_entity.pdbx_description
1 polymer ?
#
loop_
_entity_poly.entity_id
_entity_poly.type
_entity_poly.pdbx_seq_one_letter_code
_entity_poly.pdbx_strand_id
1 'polypeptide(L)'
;MYKTLKERLTNIFSDSEERRLKKLLQDLELGDKRPSMFLRQMQDLAGNRVGDELLRSLWLQLLPTQMQAILTTSSDYINKLSIMADKIADVTSGSEICSNHVKTKVPETSTPNDCISNLQAQISELSLKIDRMLQFRRSRSMSRRNNYPARSASRKDEMCWYHFRFRENAKKCAPPCSYKQEN
;
A
#
# COMPACT_ATOMS: atom_id res chain seq x y z
N MET A 1 39.23 -27.50 -41.49
CA MET A 1 39.37 -26.23 -40.74
C MET A 1 38.23 -25.24 -40.98
N TYR A 2 37.82 -24.94 -42.22
CA TYR A 2 36.71 -24.01 -42.48
C TYR A 2 35.35 -24.50 -41.93
N LYS A 3 35.00 -25.78 -42.16
CA LYS A 3 33.73 -26.36 -41.70
C LYS A 3 33.54 -26.26 -40.18
N THR A 4 34.57 -26.62 -39.41
CA THR A 4 34.53 -26.57 -37.94
C THR A 4 34.40 -25.15 -37.40
N LEU A 5 35.02 -24.16 -38.04
CA LEU A 5 34.87 -22.75 -37.65
C LEU A 5 33.46 -22.23 -37.99
N LYS A 6 32.97 -22.55 -39.19
CA LYS A 6 31.62 -22.19 -39.64
C LYS A 6 30.56 -22.80 -38.71
N GLU A 7 30.67 -24.08 -38.39
CA GLU A 7 29.78 -24.77 -37.46
C GLU A 7 29.78 -24.14 -36.07
N ARG A 8 30.96 -23.85 -35.50
CA ARG A 8 31.04 -23.17 -34.20
C ARG A 8 30.40 -21.79 -34.22
N LEU A 9 30.63 -21.01 -35.28
CA LEU A 9 30.06 -19.68 -35.42
C LEU A 9 28.54 -19.76 -35.55
N THR A 10 28.02 -20.65 -36.39
CA THR A 10 26.57 -20.90 -36.50
C THR A 10 25.96 -21.32 -35.16
N ASN A 11 26.64 -22.16 -34.38
CA ASN A 11 26.14 -22.60 -33.08
C ASN A 11 26.05 -21.45 -32.08
N ILE A 12 27.10 -20.62 -31.96
CA ILE A 12 27.11 -19.46 -31.05
C ILE A 12 26.02 -18.45 -31.39
N PHE A 13 25.83 -18.17 -32.69
CA PHE A 13 24.76 -17.26 -33.13
C PHE A 13 23.38 -17.87 -32.87
N SER A 14 23.20 -19.17 -33.08
CA SER A 14 21.94 -19.87 -32.81
C SER A 14 21.57 -19.81 -31.32
N ASP A 15 22.53 -20.06 -30.42
CA ASP A 15 22.34 -19.94 -28.97
C ASP A 15 21.93 -18.51 -28.56
N SER A 16 22.55 -17.50 -29.17
CA SER A 16 22.21 -16.09 -28.94
C SER A 16 20.79 -15.75 -29.40
N GLU A 17 20.37 -16.28 -30.54
CA GLU A 17 19.03 -16.08 -31.08
C GLU A 17 17.95 -16.78 -30.26
N GLU A 18 18.20 -18.01 -29.78
CA GLU A 18 17.28 -18.70 -28.88
C GLU A 18 17.09 -17.94 -27.57
N ARG A 19 18.17 -17.39 -27.00
CA ARG A 19 18.10 -16.54 -25.81
C ARG A 19 17.26 -15.29 -26.04
N ARG A 20 17.40 -14.63 -27.19
CA ARG A 20 16.59 -13.45 -27.56
C ARG A 20 15.11 -13.81 -27.67
N LEU A 21 14.80 -14.95 -28.29
CA LEU A 21 13.42 -15.43 -28.42
C LEU A 21 12.81 -15.79 -27.05
N LYS A 22 13.55 -16.48 -26.18
CA LYS A 22 13.11 -16.76 -24.80
C LYS A 22 12.81 -15.48 -24.04
N LYS A 23 13.71 -14.49 -24.15
CA LYS A 23 13.54 -13.17 -23.52
C LYS A 23 12.27 -12.46 -24.01
N LEU A 24 11.97 -12.53 -25.31
CA LEU A 24 10.75 -11.97 -25.89
C LEU A 24 9.47 -12.60 -25.33
N LEU A 25 9.48 -13.92 -25.08
CA LEU A 25 8.29 -14.69 -24.68
C LEU A 25 8.05 -14.74 -23.17
N GLN A 26 9.09 -14.60 -22.35
CA GLN A 26 9.01 -14.83 -20.90
C GLN A 26 9.38 -13.62 -20.06
N ASP A 27 10.34 -12.80 -20.50
CA ASP A 27 10.97 -11.79 -19.64
C ASP A 27 10.53 -10.35 -20.00
N LEU A 28 9.59 -10.18 -20.94
CA LEU A 28 9.19 -8.86 -21.40
C LEU A 28 7.93 -8.37 -20.69
N GLU A 29 8.14 -7.38 -19.83
CA GLU A 29 7.06 -6.62 -19.19
C GLU A 29 7.05 -5.19 -19.73
N LEU A 30 5.84 -4.64 -19.89
CA LEU A 30 5.63 -3.25 -20.29
C LEU A 30 6.18 -2.28 -19.22
N GLY A 31 5.86 -2.53 -17.95
CA GLY A 31 6.19 -1.63 -16.84
C GLY A 31 5.68 -0.20 -17.08
N ASP A 32 6.51 0.80 -16.77
CA ASP A 32 6.21 2.22 -17.02
C ASP A 32 6.69 2.70 -18.40
N LYS A 33 7.07 1.79 -19.29
CA LYS A 33 7.61 2.17 -20.61
C LYS A 33 6.48 2.62 -21.52
N ARG A 34 6.81 3.55 -22.41
CA ARG A 34 5.92 3.89 -23.52
C ARG A 34 5.67 2.67 -24.42
N PRO A 35 4.41 2.41 -24.80
CA PRO A 35 4.05 1.31 -25.70
C PRO A 35 4.87 1.26 -27.00
N SER A 36 5.23 2.42 -27.59
CA SER A 36 6.11 2.49 -28.78
C SER A 36 7.55 2.06 -28.52
N MET A 37 8.13 2.46 -27.40
CA MET A 37 9.47 2.01 -27.01
C MET A 37 9.47 0.52 -26.70
N PHE A 38 8.42 0.03 -26.05
CA PHE A 38 8.24 -1.38 -25.77
C PHE A 38 8.12 -2.21 -27.05
N LEU A 39 7.35 -1.74 -28.04
CA LEU A 39 7.26 -2.40 -29.34
C LEU A 39 8.63 -2.49 -30.03
N ARG A 40 9.40 -1.40 -30.02
CA ARG A 40 10.74 -1.37 -30.64
C ARG A 40 11.67 -2.38 -29.97
N GLN A 41 11.62 -2.48 -28.65
CA GLN A 41 12.37 -3.50 -27.91
C GLN A 41 11.94 -4.93 -28.32
N MET A 42 10.63 -5.16 -28.52
CA MET A 42 10.12 -6.44 -29.01
C MET A 42 10.63 -6.76 -30.42
N GLN A 43 10.60 -5.78 -31.34
CA GLN A 43 11.14 -5.92 -32.70
C GLN A 43 12.64 -6.24 -32.70
N ASP A 44 13.41 -5.54 -31.87
CA ASP A 44 14.85 -5.77 -31.72
C ASP A 44 15.14 -7.17 -31.18
N LEU A 45 14.28 -7.75 -30.32
CA LEU A 45 14.46 -9.12 -29.84
C LEU A 45 13.97 -10.17 -30.83
N ALA A 46 12.83 -9.92 -31.48
CA ALA A 46 12.25 -10.79 -32.50
C ALA A 46 13.14 -10.95 -33.72
N GLY A 47 13.81 -9.87 -34.15
CA GLY A 47 14.56 -9.85 -35.40
C GLY A 47 13.66 -10.30 -36.57
N ASN A 48 14.18 -11.17 -37.43
CA ASN A 48 13.44 -11.71 -38.59
C ASN A 48 12.74 -13.06 -38.32
N ARG A 49 12.61 -13.47 -37.04
CA ARG A 49 12.10 -14.80 -36.66
C ARG A 49 10.61 -14.82 -36.32
N VAL A 50 10.06 -13.67 -35.95
CA VAL A 50 8.65 -13.50 -35.58
C VAL A 50 7.99 -12.63 -36.62
N GLY A 51 6.92 -13.10 -37.24
CA GLY A 51 6.14 -12.31 -38.19
C GLY A 51 5.39 -11.18 -37.49
N ASP A 52 5.12 -10.10 -38.23
CA ASP A 52 4.46 -8.90 -37.70
C ASP A 52 3.10 -9.17 -37.06
N GLU A 53 2.35 -10.14 -37.57
CA GLU A 53 1.04 -10.53 -37.02
C GLU A 53 1.17 -11.20 -35.64
N LEU A 54 2.12 -12.12 -35.48
CA LEU A 54 2.39 -12.75 -34.19
C LEU A 54 2.98 -11.73 -33.21
N LEU A 55 3.89 -10.88 -33.67
CA LEU A 55 4.47 -9.81 -32.87
C LEU A 55 3.39 -8.84 -32.38
N ARG A 56 2.42 -8.51 -33.24
CA ARG A 56 1.25 -7.71 -32.91
C ARG A 56 0.42 -8.38 -31.82
N SER A 57 0.11 -9.66 -31.98
CA SER A 57 -0.68 -10.41 -30.99
C SER A 57 0.01 -10.41 -29.62
N LEU A 58 1.30 -10.73 -29.57
CA LEU A 58 2.09 -10.71 -28.34
C LEU A 58 2.16 -9.32 -27.72
N TRP A 59 2.43 -8.28 -28.53
CA TRP A 59 2.52 -6.92 -28.03
C TRP A 59 1.18 -6.47 -27.43
N LEU A 60 0.05 -6.73 -28.10
CA LEU A 60 -1.28 -6.43 -27.55
C LEU A 60 -1.55 -7.17 -26.23
N GLN A 61 -1.21 -8.45 -26.13
CA GLN A 61 -1.41 -9.24 -24.90
C GLN A 61 -0.68 -8.67 -23.68
N LEU A 62 0.44 -7.98 -23.89
CA LEU A 62 1.27 -7.39 -22.84
C LEU A 62 0.84 -5.96 -22.47
N LEU A 63 -0.16 -5.38 -23.15
CA LEU A 63 -0.70 -4.05 -22.81
C LEU A 63 -1.82 -4.13 -21.77
N PRO A 64 -2.13 -3.03 -21.05
CA PRO A 64 -3.31 -2.96 -20.19
C PRO A 64 -4.62 -3.18 -20.96
N THR A 65 -5.60 -3.83 -20.32
CA THR A 65 -6.88 -4.22 -20.94
C THR A 65 -7.61 -3.06 -21.62
N GLN A 66 -7.60 -1.87 -21.02
CA GLN A 66 -8.23 -0.67 -21.59
C GLN A 66 -7.64 -0.29 -22.96
N MET A 67 -6.33 -0.45 -23.11
CA MET A 67 -5.60 -0.13 -24.32
C MET A 67 -5.83 -1.21 -25.37
N GLN A 68 -5.84 -2.49 -24.96
CA GLN A 68 -6.19 -3.61 -25.83
C GLN A 68 -7.58 -3.46 -26.46
N ALA A 69 -8.59 -3.08 -25.66
CA ALA A 69 -9.96 -2.93 -26.13
C ALA A 69 -10.09 -1.92 -27.27
N ILE A 70 -9.30 -0.85 -27.22
CA ILE A 70 -9.28 0.19 -28.25
C ILE A 70 -8.50 -0.30 -29.48
N LEU A 71 -7.28 -0.80 -29.28
CA LEU A 71 -6.35 -1.10 -30.38
C LEU A 71 -6.73 -2.37 -31.17
N THR A 72 -7.39 -3.35 -30.54
CA THR A 72 -7.74 -4.62 -31.20
C THR A 72 -8.68 -4.43 -32.39
N THR A 73 -9.52 -3.39 -32.36
CA THR A 73 -10.49 -3.09 -33.42
C THR A 73 -9.88 -2.48 -34.68
N SER A 74 -8.66 -1.93 -34.60
CA SER A 74 -8.02 -1.27 -35.73
C SER A 74 -7.30 -2.26 -36.64
N SER A 75 -7.46 -2.14 -37.95
CA SER A 75 -6.71 -2.91 -38.96
C SER A 75 -5.38 -2.26 -39.37
N ASP A 76 -4.93 -1.23 -38.64
CA ASP A 76 -3.67 -0.54 -38.93
C ASP A 76 -2.44 -1.42 -38.66
N TYR A 77 -1.31 -1.05 -39.25
CA TYR A 77 -0.02 -1.72 -39.01
C TYR A 77 0.52 -1.42 -37.59
N ILE A 78 1.33 -2.35 -37.08
CA ILE A 78 1.78 -2.37 -35.67
C ILE A 78 2.49 -1.08 -35.22
N ASN A 79 3.30 -0.46 -36.08
CA ASN A 79 3.99 0.79 -35.77
C ASN A 79 3.02 1.99 -35.63
N LYS A 80 1.87 1.98 -36.33
CA LYS A 80 0.84 3.00 -36.16
C LYS A 80 0.03 2.75 -34.89
N LEU A 81 -0.26 1.48 -34.58
CA LEU A 81 -0.90 1.10 -33.32
C LEU A 81 -0.07 1.53 -32.12
N SER A 82 1.26 1.43 -32.17
CA SER A 82 2.11 1.86 -31.07
C SER A 82 2.08 3.37 -30.83
N ILE A 83 1.96 4.17 -31.90
CA ILE A 83 1.78 5.63 -31.77
C ILE A 83 0.40 5.94 -31.16
N MET A 84 -0.65 5.20 -31.53
CA MET A 84 -1.97 5.35 -30.91
C MET A 84 -1.96 4.93 -29.45
N ALA A 85 -1.25 3.86 -29.11
CA ALA A 85 -1.06 3.39 -27.75
C ALA A 85 -0.38 4.43 -26.86
N ASP A 86 0.65 5.12 -27.36
CA ASP A 86 1.27 6.23 -26.64
C ASP A 86 0.28 7.36 -26.33
N LYS A 87 -0.59 7.70 -27.30
CA LYS A 87 -1.65 8.71 -27.09
C LYS A 87 -2.67 8.25 -26.04
N ILE A 88 -3.05 6.97 -26.06
CA ILE A 88 -3.94 6.40 -25.04
C ILE A 88 -3.27 6.48 -23.67
N ALA A 89 -1.98 6.12 -23.57
CA ALA A 89 -1.21 6.21 -22.34
C ALA A 89 -1.24 7.63 -21.77
N ASP A 90 -0.96 8.64 -22.60
CA ASP A 90 -0.96 10.05 -22.20
C ASP A 90 -2.31 10.51 -21.64
N VAL A 91 -3.42 10.11 -22.27
CA VAL A 91 -4.78 10.43 -21.79
C VAL A 91 -5.07 9.72 -20.47
N THR A 92 -4.64 8.47 -20.32
CA THR A 92 -4.95 7.66 -19.13
C THR A 92 -4.09 8.03 -17.94
N SER A 93 -2.83 8.42 -18.16
CA SER A 93 -1.94 8.97 -17.12
C SER A 93 -2.35 10.37 -16.68
N GLY A 94 -2.99 11.16 -17.55
CA GLY A 94 -3.56 12.46 -17.20
C GLY A 94 -4.91 12.38 -16.47
N SER A 95 -5.54 11.21 -16.42
CA SER A 95 -6.90 10.99 -15.90
C SER A 95 -6.91 10.37 -14.50
N GLU A 96 -6.05 10.83 -13.59
CA GLU A 96 -6.18 10.51 -12.16
C GLU A 96 -7.27 11.32 -11.43
N ILE A 97 -8.01 12.21 -12.12
CA ILE A 97 -9.03 13.05 -11.45
C ILE A 97 -10.34 13.03 -12.23
N CYS A 98 -11.08 11.92 -12.14
CA CYS A 98 -12.54 11.90 -12.23
C CYS A 98 -13.07 10.68 -11.47
N SER A 99 -12.59 10.48 -10.24
CA SER A 99 -13.40 9.73 -9.27
C SER A 99 -14.55 10.66 -8.87
N ASN A 100 -15.78 10.25 -9.17
CA ASN A 100 -17.00 10.91 -8.68
C ASN A 100 -17.09 10.75 -7.15
N HIS A 101 -16.21 11.42 -6.41
CA HIS A 101 -16.31 11.58 -4.97
C HIS A 101 -16.42 13.07 -4.67
N VAL A 102 -17.65 13.46 -4.32
CA VAL A 102 -18.10 14.71 -3.71
C VAL A 102 -17.01 15.76 -3.46
N LYS A 103 -17.07 16.83 -4.27
CA LYS A 103 -16.66 18.23 -4.00
C LYS A 103 -15.61 18.45 -2.89
N THR A 104 -14.39 18.80 -3.28
CA THR A 104 -13.69 19.94 -2.65
C THR A 104 -12.82 20.61 -3.70
N LYS A 105 -12.97 21.93 -3.86
CA LYS A 105 -12.18 22.74 -4.79
C LYS A 105 -10.71 22.72 -4.36
N VAL A 106 -9.78 22.32 -5.22
CA VAL A 106 -8.36 22.63 -5.07
C VAL A 106 -7.85 23.16 -6.42
N PRO A 107 -7.19 24.33 -6.48
CA PRO A 107 -6.65 24.85 -7.73
C PRO A 107 -5.45 24.03 -8.19
N GLU A 108 -5.35 23.95 -9.51
CA GLU A 108 -4.28 23.36 -10.31
C GLU A 108 -2.89 23.92 -9.92
N THR A 109 -1.86 23.08 -10.08
CA THR A 109 -0.42 23.27 -9.73
C THR A 109 -0.02 22.83 -8.31
N SER A 110 -0.05 21.52 -8.05
CA SER A 110 0.72 20.95 -6.94
C SER A 110 1.92 20.22 -7.51
N THR A 111 3.11 20.74 -7.25
CA THR A 111 4.35 20.06 -7.61
C THR A 111 4.41 18.71 -6.88
N PRO A 112 5.10 17.68 -7.40
CA PRO A 112 5.19 16.38 -6.73
C PRO A 112 5.68 16.49 -5.25
N ASN A 113 6.45 17.52 -4.93
CA ASN A 113 6.91 17.82 -3.58
C ASN A 113 5.78 18.25 -2.62
N ASP A 114 4.76 18.95 -3.12
CA ASP A 114 3.62 19.38 -2.30
C ASP A 114 2.74 18.19 -1.92
N CYS A 115 2.57 17.24 -2.84
CA CYS A 115 1.83 16.01 -2.58
C CYS A 115 2.54 15.14 -1.53
N ILE A 116 3.87 14.99 -1.65
CA ILE A 116 4.70 14.28 -0.66
C ILE A 116 4.63 14.98 0.71
N SER A 117 4.73 16.32 0.74
CA SER A 117 4.66 17.10 1.98
C SER A 117 3.29 16.96 2.65
N ASN A 118 2.21 16.95 1.86
CA ASN A 118 0.85 16.76 2.35
C ASN A 118 0.65 15.34 2.91
N LEU A 119 1.13 14.31 2.21
CA LEU A 119 1.12 12.93 2.70
C LEU A 119 1.95 12.79 3.98
N GLN A 120 3.12 13.41 4.07
CA GLN A 120 3.96 13.40 5.27
C GLN A 120 3.28 14.11 6.45
N ALA A 121 2.55 15.20 6.20
CA ALA A 121 1.73 15.86 7.21
C ALA A 121 0.57 14.96 7.68
N GLN A 122 -0.15 14.31 6.77
CA GLN A 122 -1.23 13.38 7.10
C GLN A 122 -0.73 12.16 7.88
N ILE A 123 0.43 11.59 7.51
CA ILE A 123 1.07 10.48 8.23
C ILE A 123 1.44 10.92 9.65
N SER A 124 1.97 12.14 9.81
CA SER A 124 2.32 12.69 11.12
C SER A 124 1.08 12.89 12.00
N GLU A 125 0.00 13.42 11.44
CA GLU A 125 -1.27 13.61 12.14
C GLU A 125 -1.90 12.27 12.55
N LEU A 126 -1.93 11.29 11.65
CA LEU A 126 -2.42 9.94 11.94
C LEU A 126 -1.60 9.27 13.04
N SER A 127 -0.27 9.42 13.01
CA SER A 127 0.63 8.87 14.04
C SER A 127 0.30 9.46 15.42
N LEU A 128 0.12 10.78 15.51
CA LEU A 128 -0.28 11.46 16.76
C LEU A 128 -1.65 10.98 17.26
N LYS A 129 -2.60 10.74 16.36
CA LYS A 129 -3.94 10.26 16.70
C LYS A 129 -3.90 8.82 17.25
N ILE A 130 -3.08 7.96 16.65
CA ILE A 130 -2.83 6.59 17.11
C ILE A 130 -2.21 6.61 18.51
N ASP A 131 -1.16 7.41 18.74
CA ASP A 131 -0.52 7.54 20.06
C ASP A 131 -1.51 8.01 21.13
N ARG A 132 -2.33 9.01 20.82
CA ARG A 132 -3.37 9.49 21.72
C ARG A 132 -4.37 8.38 22.06
N MET A 133 -4.82 7.60 21.07
CA MET A 133 -5.73 6.46 21.29
C MET A 133 -5.11 5.37 22.17
N LEU A 134 -3.82 5.08 22.00
CA LEU A 134 -3.09 4.11 22.81
C LEU A 134 -2.90 4.59 24.27
N GLN A 135 -2.63 5.88 24.47
CA GLN A 135 -2.53 6.49 25.80
C GLN A 135 -3.87 6.45 26.56
N PHE A 136 -4.99 6.74 25.89
CA PHE A 136 -6.33 6.65 26.51
C PHE A 136 -6.73 5.22 26.90
N ARG A 137 -6.25 4.20 26.16
CA ARG A 137 -6.47 2.80 26.57
C ARG A 137 -5.68 2.46 27.83
N ARG A 138 -4.41 2.90 27.93
CA ARG A 138 -3.56 2.63 29.11
C ARG A 138 -4.04 3.33 30.38
N SER A 139 -4.55 4.56 30.29
CA SER A 139 -5.05 5.30 31.47
C SER A 139 -6.33 4.69 32.06
N ARG A 140 -7.20 4.11 31.23
CA ARG A 140 -8.39 3.38 31.69
C ARG A 140 -8.08 2.01 32.28
N SER A 141 -6.96 1.38 31.90
CA SER A 141 -6.52 0.10 32.48
C SER A 141 -5.96 0.29 33.90
N MET A 142 -5.37 1.45 34.20
CA MET A 142 -4.68 1.68 35.48
C MET A 142 -5.58 2.22 36.60
N SER A 143 -6.78 2.73 36.25
CA SER A 143 -7.73 3.25 37.25
C SER A 143 -8.56 2.17 37.97
N ARG A 144 -8.38 0.88 37.64
CA ARG A 144 -9.09 -0.23 38.31
C ARG A 144 -8.26 -1.02 39.32
N ARG A 145 -7.01 -0.64 39.61
CA ARG A 145 -6.13 -1.44 40.48
C ARG A 145 -5.77 -0.82 41.83
N ASN A 146 -6.50 0.16 42.35
CA ASN A 146 -6.13 0.72 43.65
C ASN A 146 -7.29 1.11 44.57
N ASN A 147 -8.22 0.19 44.81
CA ASN A 147 -9.18 0.37 45.90
C ASN A 147 -9.50 -0.92 46.66
N TYR A 148 -8.47 -1.71 46.97
CA TYR A 148 -8.51 -2.62 48.10
C TYR A 148 -7.50 -2.11 49.13
N PRO A 149 -7.94 -1.58 50.29
CA PRO A 149 -7.04 -1.37 51.40
C PRO A 149 -6.45 -2.74 51.76
N ALA A 150 -5.14 -2.88 51.58
CA ALA A 150 -4.41 -4.04 52.08
C ALA A 150 -4.74 -4.18 53.57
N ARG A 151 -5.27 -5.34 53.93
CA ARG A 151 -5.38 -5.78 55.33
C ARG A 151 -3.97 -6.02 55.86
N SER A 152 -3.27 -4.97 56.25
CA SER A 152 -2.05 -5.06 57.05
C SER A 152 -2.38 -4.70 58.48
N ALA A 153 -2.26 -5.71 59.32
CA ALA A 153 -2.51 -5.74 60.74
C ALA A 153 -1.76 -4.64 61.50
N SER A 154 -2.51 -3.81 62.23
CA SER A 154 -2.17 -3.39 63.59
C SER A 154 -3.46 -2.88 64.24
N ARG A 155 -4.23 -3.82 64.80
CA ARG A 155 -5.45 -3.51 65.56
C ARG A 155 -5.03 -2.91 66.90
N LYS A 156 -5.13 -1.58 67.02
CA LYS A 156 -5.32 -0.92 68.32
C LYS A 156 -6.62 -0.13 68.42
N ASP A 157 -7.30 0.11 67.30
CA ASP A 157 -8.66 0.64 67.31
C ASP A 157 -9.60 -0.33 66.58
N GLU A 158 -10.49 -0.95 67.33
CA GLU A 158 -11.58 -1.80 66.81
C GLU A 158 -12.66 -0.94 66.14
N MET A 159 -12.30 -0.07 65.21
CA MET A 159 -13.25 0.77 64.48
C MET A 159 -13.71 0.06 63.20
N CYS A 160 -15.02 -0.11 63.02
CA CYS A 160 -15.55 -0.72 61.79
C CYS A 160 -15.34 0.19 60.58
N TRP A 161 -15.37 -0.39 59.37
CA TRP A 161 -15.09 0.35 58.12
C TRP A 161 -15.93 1.64 57.97
N TYR A 162 -17.18 1.61 58.42
CA TYR A 162 -18.07 2.77 58.36
C TYR A 162 -17.58 3.91 59.28
N HIS A 163 -17.17 3.63 60.52
CA HIS A 163 -16.61 4.64 61.42
C HIS A 163 -15.17 5.05 61.04
N PHE A 164 -14.39 4.17 60.40
CA PHE A 164 -13.09 4.56 59.84
C PHE A 164 -13.23 5.61 58.72
N ARG A 165 -14.23 5.44 57.85
CA ARG A 165 -14.42 6.31 56.68
C ARG A 165 -15.25 7.57 56.97
N PHE A 166 -16.25 7.47 57.84
CA PHE A 166 -17.24 8.54 58.05
C PHE A 166 -17.25 9.10 59.49
N ARG A 167 -16.52 8.49 60.43
CA ARG A 167 -16.46 8.88 61.84
C ARG A 167 -17.86 9.10 62.43
N GLU A 168 -18.09 10.21 63.14
CA GLU A 168 -19.36 10.60 63.77
C GLU A 168 -20.58 10.62 62.82
N ASN A 169 -20.34 10.77 61.51
CA ASN A 169 -21.40 10.82 60.50
C ASN A 169 -21.78 9.44 59.92
N ALA A 170 -21.23 8.35 60.48
CA ALA A 170 -21.56 7.00 60.03
C ALA A 170 -23.01 6.63 60.37
N LYS A 171 -23.81 6.37 59.33
CA LYS A 171 -25.22 5.95 59.49
C LYS A 171 -25.40 4.46 59.79
N LYS A 172 -24.31 3.70 59.81
CA LYS A 172 -24.31 2.24 59.99
C LYS A 172 -23.08 1.82 60.79
N CYS A 173 -23.28 0.92 61.75
CA CYS A 173 -22.23 0.32 62.56
C CYS A 173 -22.24 -1.21 62.36
N ALA A 174 -21.06 -1.82 62.19
CA ALA A 174 -20.90 -3.28 62.08
C ALA A 174 -20.04 -3.80 63.24
N PRO A 175 -20.55 -4.69 64.11
CA PRO A 175 -19.77 -5.28 65.21
C PRO A 175 -18.65 -6.24 64.72
N PRO A 176 -17.54 -6.37 65.48
CA PRO A 176 -17.19 -5.62 66.68
C PRO A 176 -16.67 -4.21 66.34
N CYS A 177 -17.24 -3.18 66.98
CA CYS A 177 -16.86 -1.78 66.79
C CYS A 177 -16.77 -1.08 68.16
N SER A 178 -15.61 -0.49 68.50
CA SER A 178 -15.35 0.20 69.78
C SER A 178 -15.83 1.66 69.81
N TYR A 179 -16.41 2.17 68.72
CA TYR A 179 -16.91 3.53 68.61
C TYR A 179 -18.09 3.79 69.56
N LYS A 180 -17.92 4.73 70.50
CA LYS A 180 -18.99 5.23 71.38
C LYS A 180 -19.43 6.60 70.87
N GLN A 181 -20.71 6.72 70.55
CA GLN A 181 -21.34 8.02 70.27
C GLN A 181 -21.48 8.74 71.62
N GLU A 182 -20.78 9.86 71.82
CA GLU A 182 -21.05 10.74 72.97
C GLU A 182 -22.41 11.38 72.77
N ASN A 183 -23.19 11.40 73.85
CA ASN A 183 -24.60 11.82 73.88
C ASN A 183 -24.72 13.24 74.42
#